data_AF-A0A2N5YUR8-F1
#
_entry.id   AF-A0A2N5YUR8-F1
#
_cell.length_a   1.000
_cell.length_b   1.000
_cell.length_c   1.000
_cell.angle_alpha   90.00
_cell.angle_beta   90.00
_cell.angle_gamma   90.00
#
_symmetry.space_group_name_H-M   'P 1'
#
loop_
_entity.id
_entity.type
_entity.pdbx_description
1 polymer ?
#
loop_
_entity_poly.entity_id
_entity_poly.type
_entity_poly.pdbx_seq_one_letter_code
_entity_poly.pdbx_strand_id
1 'polypeptide(L)'
;MDFRKYRKQRWWRHSLSAPIIYSFLWPIIFVDIWSEVYHRICFPLYGLPYVKRKNYIRIDRHKLKTLNLIQKINCMYCGYVNGYINYLKEIGARTEQYWCSIKHETPEGFVEPEHHKNFIPRDRL
;
A
#
# COMPACT_ATOMS: atom_id res chain seq x y z
N MET A 1 0.17 -7.90 22.29
CA MET A 1 0.74 -6.75 23.03
C MET A 1 -0.28 -5.62 23.04
N ASP A 2 -0.73 -5.14 24.20
CA ASP A 2 -1.65 -4.01 24.29
C ASP A 2 -0.87 -2.68 24.32
N PHE A 3 -0.78 -2.04 23.15
CA PHE A 3 -0.01 -0.81 22.94
C PHE A 3 -0.52 0.39 23.76
N ARG A 4 -1.74 0.33 24.31
CA ARG A 4 -2.33 1.43 25.10
C ARG A 4 -1.62 1.68 26.42
N LYS A 5 -1.06 0.63 27.04
CA LYS A 5 -0.46 0.68 28.39
C LYS A 5 0.85 1.49 28.47
N TYR A 6 1.56 1.67 27.34
CA TYR A 6 2.90 2.28 27.29
C TYR A 6 2.94 3.73 26.75
N ARG A 7 1.77 4.35 26.55
CA ARG A 7 1.65 5.67 25.89
C ARG A 7 2.40 6.81 26.61
N LYS A 8 2.40 6.82 27.96
CA LYS A 8 2.99 7.92 28.76
C LYS A 8 4.53 7.90 28.72
N GLN A 9 5.14 6.73 28.60
CA GLN A 9 6.60 6.56 28.63
C GLN A 9 7.27 6.82 27.26
N ARG A 10 6.51 6.71 26.16
CA ARG A 10 6.99 6.91 24.77
C ARG A 10 6.62 8.25 24.16
N TRP A 11 6.02 9.16 24.93
CA TRP A 11 5.47 10.42 24.41
C TRP A 11 6.53 11.27 23.69
N TRP A 12 7.74 11.39 24.26
CA TRP A 12 8.85 12.14 23.64
C TRP A 12 9.32 11.50 22.34
N ARG A 13 9.39 10.16 22.29
CA ARG A 13 9.75 9.41 21.07
C ARG A 13 8.73 9.64 19.96
N HIS A 14 7.44 9.63 20.32
CA HIS A 14 6.35 9.89 19.37
C HIS A 14 6.41 11.31 18.83
N SER A 15 6.67 12.31 19.67
CA SER A 15 6.77 13.71 19.24
C SER A 15 7.95 13.95 18.29
N LEU A 16 9.09 13.30 18.52
CA LEU A 16 10.25 13.38 17.61
C LEU A 16 10.03 12.61 16.31
N SER A 17 9.38 11.44 16.36
CA SER A 17 9.14 10.62 15.16
C SER A 17 7.97 11.12 14.32
N ALA A 18 7.00 11.83 14.91
CA ALA A 18 5.79 12.27 14.22
C ALA A 18 6.09 13.13 12.98
N PRO A 19 6.94 14.18 13.03
CA PRO A 19 7.29 14.96 11.85
C PRO A 19 7.86 14.12 10.71
N ILE A 20 8.68 13.11 11.03
CA ILE A 20 9.30 12.21 10.04
C ILE A 20 8.26 11.28 9.41
N ILE A 21 7.34 10.74 10.21
CA ILE A 21 6.26 9.89 9.68
C ILE A 21 5.34 10.71 8.78
N TYR A 22 4.95 11.90 9.22
CA TYR A 22 4.05 12.76 8.46
C TYR A 22 4.71 13.37 7.23
N SER A 23 6.03 13.63 7.23
CA SER A 23 6.73 14.10 6.03
C SER A 23 6.69 13.07 4.90
N PHE A 24 6.63 11.77 5.23
CA PHE A 24 6.48 10.69 4.26
C PHE A 24 5.14 10.70 3.51
N LEU A 25 4.16 11.49 3.98
CA LEU A 25 2.91 11.69 3.26
C LEU A 25 3.12 12.38 1.91
N TRP A 26 4.06 13.33 1.83
CA TRP A 26 4.34 14.08 0.61
C TRP A 26 4.82 13.20 -0.56
N PRO A 27 5.88 12.38 -0.42
CA PRO A 27 6.30 11.49 -1.50
C PRO A 27 5.21 10.46 -1.84
N ILE A 28 4.43 9.99 -0.86
CA ILE A 28 3.30 9.08 -1.13
C ILE A 28 2.26 9.74 -2.03
N ILE A 29 1.83 10.96 -1.72
CA ILE A 29 0.86 11.70 -2.54
C ILE A 29 1.40 11.95 -3.95
N PHE A 30 2.68 12.28 -4.08
CA PHE A 30 3.30 12.48 -5.39
C PHE A 30 3.25 11.21 -6.24
N VAL A 31 3.69 10.07 -5.68
CA VAL A 31 3.64 8.77 -6.38
C VAL A 31 2.19 8.37 -6.66
N ASP A 32 1.26 8.71 -5.78
CA ASP A 32 -0.16 8.43 -5.95
C ASP A 32 -0.75 9.14 -7.17
N ILE A 33 -0.52 10.45 -7.29
CA ILE A 33 -0.92 11.21 -8.46
C ILE A 33 -0.32 10.61 -9.74
N TRP A 34 0.99 10.30 -9.71
CA TRP A 34 1.67 9.73 -10.86
C TRP A 34 1.13 8.34 -11.24
N SER A 35 0.87 7.50 -10.24
CA SER A 35 0.31 6.16 -10.42
C SER A 35 -1.10 6.20 -10.98
N GLU A 36 -1.91 7.20 -10.62
CA GLU A 36 -3.25 7.39 -11.17
C GLU A 36 -3.21 7.83 -12.63
N VAL A 37 -2.28 8.74 -12.99
CA VAL A 37 -2.07 9.13 -14.40
C VAL A 37 -1.66 7.91 -15.22
N TYR A 38 -0.66 7.17 -14.75
CA TYR A 38 -0.23 5.90 -15.36
C TYR A 38 -1.39 4.91 -15.51
N HIS A 39 -2.12 4.64 -14.44
CA HIS A 39 -3.22 3.68 -14.42
C HIS A 39 -4.35 4.08 -15.37
N ARG A 40 -4.73 5.36 -15.42
CA ARG A 40 -5.82 5.86 -16.28
C ARG A 40 -5.46 5.90 -17.76
N ILE A 41 -4.18 6.06 -18.10
CA ILE A 41 -3.73 6.13 -19.49
C ILE A 41 -3.38 4.72 -19.99
N CYS A 42 -2.48 4.02 -19.29
CA CYS A 42 -1.91 2.77 -19.79
C CYS A 42 -2.89 1.59 -19.72
N PHE A 43 -3.73 1.48 -18.70
CA PHE A 43 -4.61 0.30 -18.59
C PHE A 43 -5.65 0.24 -19.70
N PRO A 44 -6.36 1.33 -20.06
CA PRO A 44 -7.24 1.31 -21.22
C PRO A 44 -6.49 1.03 -22.52
N LEU A 45 -5.30 1.60 -22.70
CA LEU A 45 -4.48 1.36 -23.90
C LEU A 45 -4.05 -0.11 -24.05
N TYR A 46 -3.77 -0.79 -22.94
CA TYR A 46 -3.40 -2.21 -22.93
C TYR A 46 -4.61 -3.16 -22.80
N GLY A 47 -5.84 -2.64 -22.73
CA GLY A 47 -7.03 -3.44 -22.49
C GLY A 47 -7.07 -4.12 -21.11
N LEU A 48 -6.30 -3.62 -20.14
CA LEU A 48 -6.22 -4.19 -18.80
C LEU A 48 -7.44 -3.82 -17.95
N PRO A 49 -7.92 -4.72 -17.07
CA PRO A 49 -9.04 -4.44 -16.20
C PRO A 49 -8.66 -3.35 -15.19
N TYR A 50 -9.51 -2.33 -15.08
CA TYR A 50 -9.29 -1.21 -14.16
C TYR A 50 -9.31 -1.65 -12.68
N VAL A 51 -8.35 -1.17 -11.89
CA VAL A 51 -8.28 -1.43 -10.44
C VAL A 51 -9.15 -0.43 -9.68
N LYS A 52 -10.21 -0.90 -9.02
CA LYS A 52 -11.09 0.00 -8.27
C LYS A 52 -10.45 0.44 -6.94
N ARG A 53 -9.91 1.65 -6.89
CA ARG A 53 -9.28 2.27 -5.68
C ARG A 53 -10.09 2.10 -4.39
N LYS A 54 -11.42 2.25 -4.45
CA LYS A 54 -12.34 2.09 -3.29
C LYS A 54 -12.31 0.71 -2.62
N ASN A 55 -11.81 -0.31 -3.33
CA ASN A 55 -11.66 -1.66 -2.77
C ASN A 55 -10.41 -1.78 -1.88
N TYR A 56 -9.45 -0.87 -2.05
CA TYR A 56 -8.16 -0.90 -1.37
C TYR A 56 -8.05 0.14 -0.25
N ILE A 57 -8.53 1.36 -0.51
CA ILE A 57 -8.45 2.46 0.46
C ILE A 57 -9.78 2.59 1.19
N ARG A 58 -9.79 2.20 2.47
CA ARG A 58 -10.95 2.35 3.38
C ARG A 58 -10.54 3.10 4.63
N ILE A 59 -11.21 4.23 4.87
CA ILE A 59 -10.98 5.07 6.05
C ILE A 59 -12.31 5.20 6.80
N ASP A 60 -12.63 4.23 7.64
CA ASP A 60 -13.87 4.12 8.42
C ASP A 60 -13.65 4.38 9.91
N ARG A 61 -12.46 4.04 10.41
CA ARG A 61 -12.07 4.11 11.84
C ARG A 61 -12.05 5.52 12.43
N HIS A 62 -12.09 6.58 11.61
CA HIS A 62 -12.23 7.95 12.09
C HIS A 62 -13.57 8.20 12.82
N LYS A 63 -14.59 7.38 12.55
CA LYS A 63 -15.93 7.44 13.17
C LYS A 63 -16.01 6.82 14.56
N LEU A 64 -14.96 6.12 15.01
CA LEU A 64 -14.94 5.51 16.34
C LEU A 64 -14.92 6.62 17.42
N LYS A 65 -15.93 6.62 18.29
CA LYS A 65 -16.07 7.59 19.40
C LYS A 65 -14.99 7.44 20.47
N THR A 66 -14.34 6.29 20.52
CA THR A 66 -13.35 5.91 21.55
C THR A 66 -11.93 6.42 21.27
N LEU A 67 -11.71 7.16 20.19
CA LEU A 67 -10.39 7.67 19.79
C LEU A 67 -10.27 9.19 19.97
N ASN A 68 -9.14 9.64 20.52
CA ASN A 68 -8.79 11.06 20.57
C ASN A 68 -8.44 11.59 19.16
N LEU A 69 -8.49 12.92 18.97
CA LEU A 69 -8.25 13.57 17.67
C LEU A 69 -6.92 13.14 17.01
N ILE A 70 -5.81 13.16 17.76
CA ILE A 70 -4.48 12.74 17.27
C ILE A 70 -4.49 11.26 16.84
N GLN A 71 -5.19 10.40 17.58
CA GLN A 71 -5.30 8.98 17.24
C GLN A 71 -6.13 8.77 15.98
N LYS A 72 -7.15 9.59 15.75
CA LYS A 72 -7.91 9.59 14.51
C LYS A 72 -7.03 10.00 13.33
N ILE A 73 -6.23 11.04 13.45
CA ILE A 73 -5.29 11.48 12.41
C ILE A 73 -4.28 10.36 12.08
N ASN A 74 -3.63 9.79 13.09
CA ASN A 74 -2.73 8.64 12.90
C ASN A 74 -3.44 7.47 12.20
N CYS A 75 -4.68 7.17 12.60
CA CYS A 75 -5.44 6.07 12.01
C CYS A 75 -5.81 6.33 10.54
N MET A 76 -6.16 7.58 10.18
CA MET A 76 -6.43 7.96 8.80
C MET A 76 -5.16 7.88 7.96
N TYR A 77 -4.04 8.38 8.49
CA TYR A 77 -2.72 8.27 7.84
C TYR A 77 -2.37 6.80 7.56
N CYS A 78 -2.36 5.95 8.57
CA CYS A 78 -2.01 4.53 8.38
C CYS A 78 -3.01 3.81 7.46
N GLY A 79 -4.31 4.12 7.57
CA GLY A 79 -5.34 3.53 6.70
C GLY A 79 -5.16 3.91 5.24
N TYR A 80 -4.83 5.18 4.98
CA TYR A 80 -4.54 5.68 3.64
C TYR A 80 -3.27 5.05 3.07
N VAL A 81 -2.14 5.17 3.77
CA VAL A 81 -0.83 4.73 3.29
C VAL A 81 -0.83 3.22 2.98
N ASN A 82 -1.31 2.38 3.91
CA ASN A 82 -1.35 0.94 3.67
C ASN A 82 -2.33 0.56 2.56
N GLY A 83 -3.51 1.21 2.52
CA GLY A 83 -4.48 0.98 1.46
C GLY A 83 -3.93 1.37 0.08
N TYR A 84 -3.25 2.50 0.01
CA TYR A 84 -2.62 3.01 -1.22
C TYR A 84 -1.47 2.12 -1.69
N ILE A 85 -0.58 1.67 -0.79
CA ILE A 85 0.51 0.75 -1.16
C ILE A 85 -0.04 -0.57 -1.70
N ASN A 86 -1.11 -1.10 -1.10
CA ASN A 86 -1.75 -2.31 -1.60
C ASN A 86 -2.42 -2.09 -2.98
N TYR A 87 -3.05 -0.92 -3.18
CA TYR A 87 -3.58 -0.51 -4.48
C TYR A 87 -2.49 -0.40 -5.56
N LEU A 88 -1.37 0.23 -5.24
CA LEU A 88 -0.24 0.37 -6.14
C LEU A 88 0.39 -0.98 -6.48
N LYS A 89 0.50 -1.88 -5.50
CA LYS A 89 0.96 -3.26 -5.70
C LYS A 89 0.06 -4.00 -6.70
N GLU A 90 -1.26 -3.90 -6.57
CA GLU A 90 -2.19 -4.52 -7.52
C GLU A 90 -2.03 -3.96 -8.94
N ILE A 91 -1.87 -2.64 -9.08
CA ILE A 91 -1.59 -2.01 -10.38
C ILE A 91 -0.34 -2.64 -10.98
N GLY A 92 0.76 -2.68 -10.22
CA GLY A 92 2.02 -3.29 -10.66
C GLY A 92 1.88 -4.77 -10.99
N ALA A 93 1.11 -5.53 -10.22
CA ALA A 93 0.85 -6.96 -10.46
C ALA A 93 0.14 -7.21 -11.79
N ARG A 94 -0.86 -6.41 -12.15
CA ARG A 94 -1.56 -6.52 -13.44
C ARG A 94 -0.67 -6.11 -14.61
N THR A 95 0.16 -5.10 -14.40
CA THR A 95 1.18 -4.70 -15.38
C THR A 95 2.22 -5.80 -15.59
N GLU A 96 2.69 -6.43 -14.51
CA GLU A 96 3.63 -7.56 -14.60
C GLU A 96 2.99 -8.75 -15.31
N GLN A 97 1.73 -9.08 -15.01
CA GLN A 97 0.99 -10.11 -15.73
C GLN A 97 0.93 -9.84 -17.24
N TYR A 98 0.70 -8.59 -17.63
CA TYR A 98 0.66 -8.21 -19.03
C TYR A 98 2.01 -8.38 -19.75
N TRP A 99 3.10 -7.91 -19.13
CA TRP A 99 4.41 -7.84 -19.78
C TRP A 99 5.29 -9.07 -19.57
N CYS A 100 5.22 -9.71 -18.40
CA CYS A 100 6.11 -10.79 -17.99
C CYS A 100 5.39 -11.75 -17.02
N SER A 101 4.60 -12.67 -17.58
CA SER A 101 3.92 -13.73 -16.81
C SER A 101 4.83 -14.93 -16.47
N ILE A 102 6.15 -14.74 -16.31
CA ILE A 102 7.12 -15.81 -16.02
C ILE A 102 7.54 -15.71 -14.55
N LYS A 103 7.58 -16.86 -13.85
CA LYS A 103 7.99 -16.89 -12.44
C LYS A 103 9.46 -16.49 -12.25
N HIS A 104 9.73 -15.72 -11.20
CA HIS A 104 11.08 -15.41 -10.75
C HIS A 104 11.77 -16.64 -10.14
N GLU A 105 13.10 -16.63 -10.13
CA GLU A 105 13.85 -17.54 -9.25
C GLU A 105 13.54 -17.22 -7.79
N THR A 106 13.43 -18.25 -6.97
CA THR A 106 13.05 -18.15 -5.56
C THR A 106 14.21 -18.61 -4.67
N PRO A 107 15.29 -17.80 -4.55
CA PRO A 107 16.39 -18.09 -3.63
C PRO A 107 15.90 -18.06 -2.16
N GLU A 108 16.68 -18.64 -1.26
CA GLU A 108 16.34 -18.69 0.16
C GLU A 108 16.10 -17.28 0.73
N GLY A 109 14.96 -17.10 1.41
CA GLY A 109 14.54 -15.82 1.98
C GLY A 109 13.76 -14.89 1.04
N PHE A 110 13.55 -15.26 -0.23
CA PHE A 110 12.70 -14.48 -1.14
C PHE A 110 11.22 -14.59 -0.74
N VAL A 111 10.57 -13.43 -0.60
CA VAL A 111 9.13 -13.37 -0.30
C VAL A 111 8.35 -13.24 -1.60
N GLU A 112 7.87 -14.38 -2.12
CA GLU A 112 7.15 -14.41 -3.39
C GLU A 112 5.85 -13.59 -3.33
N PRO A 113 5.63 -12.67 -4.29
CA PRO A 113 4.36 -11.99 -4.46
C PRO A 113 3.22 -12.97 -4.73
N GLU A 114 2.09 -12.78 -4.03
CA GLU A 114 0.95 -13.69 -4.16
C GLU A 114 0.39 -13.81 -5.60
N HIS A 115 0.52 -12.78 -6.43
CA HIS A 115 0.01 -12.81 -7.81
C HIS A 115 0.84 -13.68 -8.76
N HIS A 116 2.04 -14.13 -8.36
CA HIS A 116 2.88 -15.05 -9.13
C HIS A 116 2.34 -16.48 -9.16
N LYS A 117 1.35 -16.83 -8.33
CA LYS A 117 0.70 -18.16 -8.34
C LYS A 117 0.22 -18.59 -9.74
N ASN A 118 -0.23 -17.63 -10.56
CA ASN A 118 -0.76 -17.87 -11.89
C ASN A 118 0.27 -17.71 -13.02
N PHE A 119 1.55 -17.48 -12.70
CA PHE A 119 2.59 -17.24 -13.69
C PHE A 119 3.12 -18.57 -14.23
N ILE A 120 3.61 -18.54 -15.46
CA ILE A 120 4.21 -19.67 -16.16
C ILE A 120 5.50 -20.06 -15.41
N PRO A 121 5.62 -21.31 -14.94
CA PRO A 121 6.86 -21.83 -14.37
C PRO A 121 7.99 -21.81 -15.41
N ARG A 122 9.20 -21.43 -14.98
CA ARG A 122 10.35 -21.31 -15.89
C ARG A 122 10.72 -22.63 -16.57
N ASP A 123 10.52 -23.77 -15.89
CA ASP A 123 10.76 -25.12 -16.41
C ASP A 123 9.90 -25.47 -17.63
N ARG A 124 8.90 -24.66 -17.97
CA ARG A 124 8.02 -24.84 -19.14
C ARG A 124 8.35 -23.93 -20.32
N LEU A 125 9.43 -23.16 -20.23
CA LEU A 125 10.00 -22.35 -21.32
C LEU A 125 11.15 -23.11 -21.98
#